data_AF-A0A4Y2WSK2-F1
#
_entry.id   AF-A0A4Y2WSK2-F1
#
_cell.length_a   1.000
_cell.length_b   1.000
_cell.length_c   1.000
_cell.angle_alpha   90.00
_cell.angle_beta   90.00
_cell.angle_gamma   90.00
#
_symmetry.space_group_name_H-M   'P 1'
#
loop_
_entity.id
_entity.type
_entity.pdbx_description
1 polymer ?
#
loop_
_entity_poly.entity_id
_entity_poly.type
_entity_poly.pdbx_seq_one_letter_code
_entity_poly.pdbx_strand_id
1 'polypeptide(L)'
;MASSNSKSTNETARKIFKILLSNPRIKVSWVKAHAGNIGNERADQLAKDATQHGQSYSHTKHPKPHIKASGRGYLRVAKPSWKNGDTGRKIYNIMPQLVSVPTD
;
A
#
# COMPACT_ATOMS: atom_id res chain seq x y z
N MET A 1 -8.92 0.74 -16.63
CA MET A 1 -10.15 1.34 -16.05
C MET A 1 -10.31 0.84 -14.63
N ALA A 2 -10.83 1.66 -13.72
CA ALA A 2 -11.15 1.20 -12.36
C ALA A 2 -12.28 0.15 -12.42
N SER A 3 -12.16 -0.95 -11.69
CA SER A 3 -13.17 -2.00 -11.59
C SER A 3 -13.74 -2.04 -10.17
N SER A 4 -15.07 -2.21 -10.06
CA SER A 4 -15.74 -2.33 -8.77
C SER A 4 -15.27 -3.57 -7.99
N ASN A 5 -14.82 -3.40 -6.75
CA ASN A 5 -14.59 -4.51 -5.81
C ASN A 5 -15.76 -4.61 -4.81
N SER A 6 -16.88 -5.18 -5.27
CA SER A 6 -18.10 -5.35 -4.47
C SER A 6 -17.95 -6.30 -3.27
N LYS A 7 -16.88 -7.09 -3.21
CA LYS A 7 -16.61 -8.07 -2.15
C LYS A 7 -15.80 -7.51 -0.98
N SER A 8 -15.31 -6.28 -1.07
CA SER A 8 -14.59 -5.64 0.05
C SER A 8 -15.54 -5.30 1.19
N THR A 9 -15.30 -5.84 2.37
CA THR A 9 -15.99 -5.48 3.62
C THR A 9 -15.58 -4.11 4.16
N ASN A 10 -14.49 -3.53 3.66
CA ASN A 10 -14.00 -2.21 4.07
C ASN A 10 -14.83 -1.09 3.42
N GLU A 11 -15.56 -0.32 4.24
CA GLU A 11 -16.42 0.79 3.81
C GLU A 11 -15.63 1.91 3.10
N THR A 12 -14.45 2.26 3.63
CA THR A 12 -13.57 3.29 3.05
C THR A 12 -13.13 2.90 1.65
N ALA A 13 -12.72 1.64 1.45
CA ALA A 13 -12.36 1.14 0.13
C ALA A 13 -13.54 1.24 -0.86
N ARG A 14 -14.77 0.90 -0.43
CA ARG A 14 -15.97 1.05 -1.27
C ARG A 14 -16.23 2.49 -1.68
N LYS A 15 -16.06 3.45 -0.76
CA LYS A 15 -16.19 4.89 -1.07
C LYS A 15 -15.15 5.35 -2.09
N ILE A 16 -13.89 4.94 -1.93
CA ILE A 16 -12.81 5.25 -2.86
C ILE A 16 -13.11 4.67 -4.26
N PHE A 17 -13.53 3.41 -4.35
CA PHE A 17 -13.89 2.81 -5.63
C PHE A 17 -15.05 3.53 -6.32
N LYS A 18 -16.09 3.96 -5.58
CA LYS A 18 -17.18 4.76 -6.15
C LYS A 18 -16.66 6.07 -6.76
N ILE A 19 -15.79 6.79 -6.05
CA ILE A 19 -15.21 8.06 -6.54
C ILE A 19 -14.40 7.82 -7.82
N LEU A 20 -13.57 6.77 -7.84
CA LEU A 20 -12.75 6.43 -9.01
C LEU A 20 -13.60 6.03 -10.22
N LEU A 21 -14.71 5.31 -10.00
CA LEU A 21 -15.64 4.91 -11.07
C LEU A 21 -16.39 6.12 -11.65
N SER A 22 -16.80 7.08 -10.81
CA SER A 22 -17.47 8.31 -11.27
C SER A 22 -16.54 9.30 -11.98
N ASN A 23 -15.22 9.14 -11.87
CA ASN A 23 -14.22 10.06 -12.41
C ASN A 23 -13.21 9.35 -13.33
N PRO A 24 -13.61 9.02 -14.58
CA PRO A 24 -12.79 8.19 -15.48
C PRO A 24 -11.49 8.86 -15.95
N ARG A 25 -11.34 10.19 -15.73
CA ARG A 25 -10.12 10.94 -16.05
C ARG A 25 -8.99 10.70 -15.03
N ILE A 26 -9.31 10.20 -13.84
CA ILE A 26 -8.32 9.94 -12.80
C ILE A 26 -7.63 8.60 -13.11
N LYS A 27 -6.33 8.66 -13.37
CA LYS A 27 -5.49 7.48 -13.55
C LYS A 27 -4.73 7.19 -12.26
N VAL A 28 -4.87 5.97 -11.74
CA VAL A 28 -4.14 5.50 -10.57
C VAL A 28 -3.02 4.58 -11.06
N SER A 29 -1.80 4.82 -10.61
CA SER A 29 -0.63 3.99 -10.89
C SER A 29 0.12 3.73 -9.59
N TRP A 30 0.85 2.61 -9.55
CA TRP A 30 1.72 2.29 -8.42
C TRP A 30 3.12 2.80 -8.70
N VAL A 31 3.69 3.54 -7.75
CA VAL A 31 5.05 4.05 -7.81
C VAL A 31 5.82 3.47 -6.62
N LYS A 32 7.05 3.04 -6.87
CA LYS A 32 7.91 2.47 -5.83
C LYS A 32 8.31 3.55 -4.82
N ALA A 33 8.23 3.22 -3.52
CA ALA A 33 8.70 4.08 -2.46
C ALA A 33 10.24 4.23 -2.50
N HIS A 34 10.75 5.40 -2.08
CA HIS A 34 12.18 5.73 -2.02
C HIS A 34 12.94 5.49 -3.33
N ALA A 35 12.29 5.82 -4.45
CA ALA A 35 12.85 5.68 -5.80
C ALA A 35 13.21 7.05 -6.43
N GLY A 36 13.33 8.13 -5.64
CA GLY A 36 13.64 9.47 -6.14
C GLY A 36 12.42 10.24 -6.69
N ASN A 37 11.20 9.72 -6.51
CA ASN A 37 10.00 10.44 -6.93
C ASN A 37 9.66 11.51 -5.88
N ILE A 38 9.95 12.77 -6.22
CA ILE A 38 9.78 13.94 -5.34
C ILE A 38 8.36 14.02 -4.75
N GLY A 39 7.33 13.77 -5.57
CA GLY A 39 5.93 13.84 -5.12
C GLY A 39 5.61 12.75 -4.09
N ASN A 40 6.03 11.52 -4.35
CA ASN A 40 5.83 10.40 -3.44
C ASN A 40 6.66 10.57 -2.15
N GLU A 41 7.89 11.05 -2.24
CA GLU A 41 8.75 11.30 -1.08
C GLU A 41 8.20 12.41 -0.20
N ARG A 42 7.72 13.51 -0.80
CA ARG A 42 7.06 14.58 -0.04
C ARG A 42 5.78 14.09 0.64
N ALA A 43 4.98 13.27 -0.05
CA ALA A 43 3.79 12.67 0.55
C ALA A 43 4.12 11.74 1.73
N ASP A 44 5.19 10.95 1.62
CA ASP A 44 5.67 10.08 2.70
C ASP A 44 6.17 10.88 3.92
N GLN A 45 6.90 11.97 3.70
CA GLN A 45 7.33 12.86 4.79
C GLN A 45 6.12 13.51 5.47
N LEU A 46 5.16 14.04 4.70
CA LEU A 46 3.95 14.62 5.27
C LEU A 46 3.13 13.60 6.08
N ALA A 47 3.08 12.34 5.63
CA ALA A 47 2.42 11.29 6.38
C ALA A 47 3.14 10.99 7.70
N LYS A 48 4.48 10.96 7.69
CA LYS A 48 5.29 10.80 8.91
C LYS A 48 5.07 11.95 9.89
N ASP A 49 5.15 13.19 9.41
CA ASP A 49 4.91 14.38 10.21
C ASP A 49 3.49 14.36 10.80
N ALA A 50 2.48 13.97 10.02
CA ALA A 50 1.11 13.83 10.50
C ALA A 50 0.95 12.72 11.56
N THR A 51 1.74 11.64 11.53
CA THR A 51 1.74 10.64 12.61
C THR A 51 2.47 11.10 13.88
N GLN A 52 3.44 12.00 13.75
CA GLN A 52 4.19 12.55 14.88
C GLN A 52 3.50 13.75 15.53
N HIS A 53 2.81 14.56 14.73
CA HIS A 53 2.18 15.83 15.13
C HIS A 53 0.66 15.85 15.02
N GLY A 54 0.05 14.83 14.42
CA GLY A 54 -1.41 14.65 14.47
C GLY A 54 -1.85 14.43 15.90
N GLN A 55 -3.10 14.78 16.22
CA GLN A 55 -3.69 14.48 17.53
C GLN A 55 -3.39 13.02 17.87
N SER A 56 -2.62 12.82 18.95
CA SER A 56 -2.42 11.51 19.53
C SER A 56 -3.81 10.90 19.68
N TYR A 57 -4.11 9.86 18.88
CA TYR A 57 -5.21 8.96 19.22
C TYR A 57 -4.95 8.62 20.68
N SER A 58 -5.89 9.07 21.51
CA SER A 58 -5.81 9.06 22.97
C SER A 58 -5.04 7.83 23.39
N HIS A 59 -3.86 8.03 24.00
CA HIS A 59 -2.94 6.98 24.45
C HIS A 59 -3.77 5.83 25.00
N THR A 60 -4.04 4.84 24.14
CA THR A 60 -4.90 3.74 24.52
C THR A 60 -4.05 3.01 25.52
N LYS A 61 -4.50 2.94 26.78
CA LYS A 61 -3.76 2.44 27.94
C LYS A 61 -3.50 0.93 27.83
N HIS A 62 -2.97 0.47 26.71
CA HIS A 62 -2.48 -0.87 26.56
C HIS A 62 -1.06 -0.89 27.12
N PRO A 63 -0.77 -1.76 28.10
CA PRO A 63 0.58 -1.96 28.56
C PRO A 63 1.49 -2.19 27.35
N LYS A 64 2.65 -1.51 27.29
CA LYS A 64 3.69 -1.73 26.25
C LYS A 64 3.96 -3.23 25.93
N PRO A 65 3.91 -4.17 26.90
CA PRO A 65 4.01 -5.60 26.61
C PRO A 65 2.92 -6.13 25.67
N HIS A 66 1.69 -5.65 25.80
CA HIS A 66 0.53 -6.11 25.02
C HIS A 66 0.66 -5.69 23.55
N ILE A 67 0.98 -4.42 23.29
CA ILE A 67 1.22 -3.92 21.92
C ILE A 67 2.39 -4.67 21.26
N LYS A 68 3.48 -4.88 22.02
CA LYS A 68 4.66 -5.63 21.53
C LYS A 68 4.33 -7.11 21.25
N ALA A 69 3.51 -7.74 22.08
CA ALA A 69 3.09 -9.13 21.89
C ALA A 69 2.18 -9.27 20.66
N SER A 70 1.20 -8.38 20.49
CA SER A 70 0.29 -8.35 19.34
C SER A 70 1.05 -8.08 18.04
N GLY A 71 2.00 -7.14 18.04
CA GLY A 71 2.86 -6.86 16.88
C GLY A 71 3.73 -8.06 16.48
N ARG A 72 4.28 -8.81 17.44
CA ARG A 72 5.01 -10.05 17.15
C ARG A 72 4.12 -11.14 16.55
N GLY A 73 2.86 -11.23 16.98
CA GLY A 73 1.88 -12.16 16.41
C GLY A 73 1.62 -11.89 14.94
N TYR A 74 1.32 -10.62 14.61
CA TYR A 74 1.12 -10.19 13.23
C TYR A 74 2.36 -10.42 12.36
N LEU A 75 3.55 -10.01 12.84
CA LEU A 75 4.80 -10.20 12.12
C LEU A 75 5.13 -11.68 11.86
N ARG A 76 4.78 -12.57 12.79
CA ARG A 76 4.98 -14.02 12.63
C ARG A 76 4.09 -14.62 11.54
N VAL A 77 2.87 -14.09 11.35
CA VAL A 77 1.94 -14.53 10.30
C VAL A 77 2.25 -13.87 8.95
N ALA A 78 2.61 -12.58 8.95
CA ALA A 78 2.91 -11.83 7.74
C ALA A 78 4.19 -12.32 7.04
N LYS A 79 5.24 -12.66 7.80
CA LYS A 79 6.53 -13.11 7.23
C LYS A 79 6.43 -14.31 6.27
N PRO A 80 5.81 -15.45 6.63
CA PRO A 80 5.64 -16.56 5.69
C PRO A 80 4.66 -16.23 4.56
N SER A 81 3.61 -15.44 4.81
CA SER A 81 2.67 -14.98 3.78
C SER A 81 3.37 -14.17 2.67
N TRP A 82 4.35 -13.34 3.02
CA TRP A 82 5.14 -12.56 2.06
C TRP A 82 6.17 -13.42 1.33
N LYS A 83 6.76 -14.41 2.00
CA LYS A 83 7.69 -15.36 1.38
C LYS A 83 7.00 -16.30 0.38
N ASN A 84 5.76 -16.66 0.65
CA ASN A 84 4.98 -17.63 -0.12
C ASN A 84 3.97 -16.97 -1.08
N GLY A 85 3.91 -15.63 -1.11
CA GLY A 85 3.03 -14.87 -1.98
C GLY A 85 3.49 -14.91 -3.44
N ASP A 86 2.78 -15.66 -4.28
CA ASP A 86 3.06 -15.83 -5.72
C ASP A 86 2.71 -14.57 -6.56
N THR A 87 1.92 -13.65 -6.00
CA THR A 87 1.47 -12.43 -6.69
C THR A 87 2.63 -11.52 -7.10
N GLY A 88 3.69 -11.44 -6.28
CA GLY A 88 4.87 -10.63 -6.60
C GLY A 88 5.81 -11.29 -7.63
N ARG A 89 5.94 -12.63 -7.60
CA ARG A 89 6.80 -13.38 -8.54
C ARG A 89 6.25 -13.40 -9.95
N LYS A 90 4.93 -13.49 -10.11
CA LYS A 90 4.28 -13.42 -11.43
C LYS A 90 4.57 -12.11 -12.15
N ILE A 91 4.63 -10.99 -11.43
CA ILE A 91 4.96 -9.68 -12.00
C ILE A 91 6.44 -9.62 -12.42
N TYR A 92 7.35 -10.16 -11.61
CA TYR A 92 8.78 -10.22 -11.94
C TYR A 92 9.05 -10.99 -13.25
N ASN A 93 8.34 -12.10 -13.48
CA ASN A 93 8.52 -12.91 -14.69
C ASN A 93 7.93 -12.27 -15.97
N ILE A 94 7.02 -11.30 -15.85
CA ILE A 94 6.44 -10.61 -17.01
C ILE A 94 7.35 -9.45 -17.47
N MET A 95 8.17 -8.87 -16.58
CA MET A 95 8.94 -7.65 -16.88
C MET A 95 10.05 -7.76 -17.94
N PRO A 96 10.70 -8.92 -18.22
CA PRO A 96 11.69 -8.98 -19.31
C PRO A 96 11.07 -8.89 -20.71
N GLN A 97 9.76 -9.17 -20.85
CA GLN A 97 9.09 -9.27 -22.16
C GLN A 97 8.61 -7.91 -22.72
N LEU A 98 8.76 -6.83 -21.95
CA LEU A 98 8.30 -5.49 -22.35
C LEU A 98 9.43 -4.52 -22.71
N VAL A 99 10.69 -4.98 -22.69
CA VAL A 99 11.85 -4.18 -23.08
C VAL A 99 12.62 -4.89 -24.19
N SER A 100 12.02 -4.96 -25.38
CA SER A 100 12.77 -5.09 -26.63
C SER A 100 12.74 -3.72 -27.31
N VAL A 101 13.72 -2.89 -26.99
CA VAL A 101 14.07 -1.71 -27.80
C VAL A 101 14.88 -2.21 -29.01
N PRO A 102 14.66 -1.68 -30.23
CA PRO A 102 15.34 -2.16 -31.43
C PRO A 102 16.83 -1.83 -31.38
N THR A 103 17.67 -2.76 -31.83
CA THR A 103 19.07 -2.52 -32.21
C THR A 103 19.09 -1.70 -33.50
N ASP A 104 19.90 -0.64 -33.53
CA ASP A 104 20.37 0.00 -34.77
C ASP A 104 21.04 -1.02 -35.72
#